data_AF-A0A524HJM5-F1
#
_entry.id   AF-A0A524HJM5-F1
#
_cell.length_a   1.000
_cell.length_b   1.000
_cell.length_c   1.000
_cell.angle_alpha   90.00
_cell.angle_beta   90.00
_cell.angle_gamma   90.00
#
_symmetry.space_group_name_H-M   'P 1'
#
loop_
_entity.id
_entity.type
_entity.pdbx_description
1 polymer ?
#
loop_
_entity_poly.entity_id
_entity_poly.type
_entity_poly.pdbx_seq_one_letter_code
_entity_poly.pdbx_strand_id
1 'polypeptide(L)'
;AMTFWMSLDWPLLVGGKPIATVPPYVVFMFELMVLIGSLSTVAGIIILSLIRPTTGMAYDPRYSDDQIGIFVPCPPDDAAGIEKVLREVGSVEVRHAA
;
A
#
# COMPACT_ATOMS: atom_id res chain seq x y z
N ALA A 1 1.91 -11.97 -24.53
CA ALA A 1 0.76 -12.83 -24.91
C ALA A 1 -0.25 -12.08 -25.79
N MET A 2 -0.83 -10.97 -25.33
CA MET A 2 -1.84 -10.19 -26.09
C MET A 2 -1.36 -9.72 -27.47
N THR A 3 -0.24 -8.99 -27.55
CA THR A 3 0.30 -8.46 -28.82
C THR A 3 0.71 -9.55 -29.81
N PHE A 4 1.20 -10.67 -29.30
CA PHE A 4 1.54 -11.85 -30.09
C PHE A 4 0.28 -12.50 -30.68
N TRP A 5 -0.79 -12.64 -29.88
CA TRP A 5 -2.09 -13.12 -30.36
C TRP A 5 -2.67 -12.19 -31.41
N MET A 6 -2.70 -10.88 -31.16
CA MET A 6 -3.23 -9.89 -32.11
C MET A 6 -2.49 -9.93 -33.45
N SER A 7 -1.18 -10.19 -33.44
CA SER A 7 -0.40 -10.37 -34.67
C SER A 7 -0.75 -11.64 -35.43
N LEU A 8 -1.27 -12.68 -34.77
CA LEU A 8 -1.75 -13.89 -35.41
C LEU A 8 -3.20 -13.74 -35.90
N ASP A 9 -4.01 -12.98 -35.19
CA ASP A 9 -5.42 -12.73 -35.50
C ASP A 9 -5.59 -11.84 -36.74
N TRP A 10 -4.78 -10.78 -36.85
CA TRP A 10 -4.72 -9.92 -38.04
C TRP A 10 -3.28 -9.82 -38.57
N PRO A 11 -2.84 -10.79 -39.39
CA PRO A 11 -1.46 -10.89 -39.85
C PRO A 11 -1.13 -9.80 -40.88
N LEU A 12 -0.41 -8.77 -40.44
CA LEU A 12 0.12 -7.71 -41.32
C LEU A 12 1.63 -7.88 -41.53
N LEU A 13 2.03 -8.02 -42.79
CA LEU A 13 3.44 -8.01 -43.16
C LEU A 13 3.94 -6.57 -43.25
N VAL A 14 4.69 -6.13 -42.23
CA VAL A 14 5.26 -4.78 -42.17
C VAL A 14 6.78 -4.84 -42.26
N GLY A 15 7.35 -4.17 -43.27
CA GLY A 15 8.80 -4.08 -43.45
C GLY A 15 9.51 -5.42 -43.68
N GLY A 16 8.80 -6.43 -44.21
CA GLY A 16 9.34 -7.76 -44.50
C GLY A 16 9.67 -8.62 -43.27
N LYS A 17 9.30 -8.17 -42.06
CA LYS A 17 9.58 -8.89 -40.82
C LYS A 17 8.61 -10.07 -40.65
N PRO A 18 9.05 -11.19 -40.07
CA PRO A 18 8.15 -12.30 -39.76
C PRO A 18 7.02 -11.85 -38.83
N ILE A 19 5.84 -12.42 -39.06
CA ILE A 19 4.65 -12.20 -38.23
C ILE A 19 4.89 -12.86 -36.88
N ALA A 20 4.44 -12.22 -35.80
CA ALA A 20 4.63 -12.70 -34.44
C ALA A 20 6.12 -12.89 -34.04
N THR A 21 6.94 -11.85 -34.19
CA THR A 21 8.35 -11.87 -33.74
C THR A 21 8.49 -11.47 -32.28
N VAL A 22 9.24 -12.25 -31.50
CA VAL A 22 9.39 -12.03 -30.05
C VAL A 22 10.13 -10.72 -29.69
N PRO A 23 11.28 -10.36 -30.30
CA PRO A 23 12.09 -9.24 -29.81
C PRO A 23 11.34 -7.89 -29.71
N PRO A 24 10.50 -7.48 -30.68
CA PRO A 24 9.73 -6.24 -30.57
C PRO A 24 8.71 -6.24 -29.42
N TYR A 25 8.13 -7.39 -29.06
CA TYR A 25 7.09 -7.46 -28.05
C TYR A 25 7.61 -7.46 -26.61
N VAL A 26 8.90 -7.75 -26.41
CA VAL A 26 9.53 -7.73 -25.08
C VAL A 26 9.40 -6.35 -24.43
N VAL A 27 9.64 -5.28 -25.19
CA VAL A 27 9.55 -3.90 -24.69
C VAL A 27 8.15 -3.59 -24.18
N PHE A 28 7.11 -3.92 -24.97
CA PHE A 28 5.72 -3.72 -24.54
C PHE A 28 5.34 -4.59 -23.34
N MET A 29 5.81 -5.84 -23.29
CA MET A 29 5.56 -6.72 -22.15
C MET A 29 6.24 -6.22 -20.88
N PHE A 30 7.44 -5.64 -20.98
CA PHE A 30 8.13 -5.01 -19.86
C PHE A 30 7.31 -3.85 -19.28
N GLU A 31 6.88 -2.92 -20.11
CA GLU A 31 6.06 -1.77 -19.66
C GLU A 31 4.75 -2.23 -19.02
N LEU A 32 4.06 -3.21 -19.62
CA LEU A 32 2.82 -3.73 -19.08
C LEU A 32 3.04 -4.45 -17.74
N MET A 33 4.15 -5.16 -17.58
CA MET A 33 4.51 -5.80 -16.31
C MET A 33 4.74 -4.76 -15.21
N VAL A 34 5.46 -3.67 -15.51
CA VAL A 34 5.69 -2.57 -14.55
C VAL A 34 4.39 -1.86 -14.18
N LEU A 35 3.54 -1.58 -15.17
CA LEU A 35 2.23 -0.96 -14.96
C LEU A 35 1.34 -1.84 -14.07
N ILE A 36 1.19 -3.12 -14.40
CA ILE A 36 0.37 -4.04 -13.62
C ILE A 36 0.96 -4.21 -12.22
N GLY A 37 2.27 -4.38 -12.10
CA GLY A 37 2.94 -4.55 -10.81
C GLY A 37 2.78 -3.34 -9.88
N SER A 38 2.94 -2.11 -10.41
CA SER A 38 2.74 -0.89 -9.63
C SER A 38 1.29 -0.69 -9.22
N LEU A 39 0.32 -0.89 -10.13
CA LEU A 39 -1.10 -0.81 -9.81
C LEU A 39 -1.53 -1.86 -8.79
N SER A 40 -1.05 -3.11 -8.92
CA SER A 40 -1.30 -4.17 -7.94
C SER A 40 -0.72 -3.84 -6.56
N THR A 41 0.44 -3.19 -6.50
CA THR A 41 1.03 -2.74 -5.23
C THR A 41 0.17 -1.68 -4.55
N VAL A 42 -0.25 -0.66 -5.30
CA VAL A 42 -1.14 0.39 -4.77
C VAL A 42 -2.47 -0.21 -4.31
N ALA A 43 -3.07 -1.08 -5.12
CA ALA A 43 -4.29 -1.79 -4.74
C ALA A 43 -4.10 -2.63 -3.47
N GLY A 44 -2.96 -3.33 -3.34
CA GLY A 44 -2.62 -4.11 -2.15
C GLY A 44 -2.51 -3.24 -0.88
N ILE A 45 -1.86 -2.08 -0.97
CA ILE A 45 -1.76 -1.13 0.15
C ILE A 45 -3.14 -0.62 0.55
N ILE A 46 -3.99 -0.25 -0.41
CA ILE A 46 -5.35 0.24 -0.16
C ILE A 46 -6.17 -0.87 0.51
N ILE A 47 -6.17 -2.09 -0.03
CA ILE A 47 -6.91 -3.22 0.51
C ILE A 47 -6.44 -3.54 1.94
N LEU A 48 -5.13 -3.58 2.18
CA LEU A 48 -4.60 -3.86 3.52
C LEU A 48 -4.97 -2.77 4.53
N SER A 49 -4.92 -1.50 4.11
CA SER A 49 -5.32 -0.36 4.94
C SER A 49 -6.82 -0.40 5.27
N LEU A 50 -7.66 -0.86 4.33
CA LEU A 50 -9.10 -1.00 4.56
C LEU A 50 -9.45 -2.19 5.46
N ILE A 51 -8.68 -3.29 5.41
CA ILE A 51 -8.90 -4.48 6.27
C ILE A 51 -8.52 -4.18 7.73
N ARG A 52 -7.51 -3.34 7.97
CA ARG A 52 -7.13 -2.85 9.29
C ARG A 52 -7.40 -1.36 9.41
N PRO A 53 -8.69 -0.95 9.44
CA PRO A 53 -9.02 0.45 9.52
C PRO A 53 -8.48 1.01 10.83
N THR A 54 -7.77 2.12 10.74
CA THR A 54 -7.34 2.92 11.89
C THR A 54 -8.47 3.83 12.40
N THR A 55 -9.68 3.66 11.89
CA THR A 55 -10.87 4.42 12.23
C THR A 55 -11.17 4.25 13.73
N GLY A 56 -11.02 5.33 14.49
CA GLY A 56 -11.16 5.33 15.95
C GLY A 56 -9.85 5.47 16.73
N MET A 57 -8.68 5.40 16.09
CA MET A 57 -7.44 5.83 16.74
C MET A 57 -7.39 7.36 16.82
N ALA A 58 -7.09 7.87 18.02
CA ALA A 58 -6.93 9.30 18.26
C ALA A 58 -5.69 9.83 17.52
N TYR A 59 -5.88 10.33 16.30
CA TYR A 59 -4.82 10.94 15.51
C TYR A 59 -4.63 12.41 15.91
N ASP A 60 -3.39 12.80 16.19
CA ASP A 60 -2.98 14.19 16.41
C ASP A 60 -2.01 14.61 15.27
N PRO A 61 -2.19 15.77 14.61
CA PRO A 61 -1.29 16.23 13.55
C PRO A 61 0.19 16.28 13.94
N ARG A 62 0.49 16.48 15.24
CA ARG A 62 1.85 16.48 15.77
C ARG A 62 2.57 15.14 15.55
N TYR A 63 1.84 14.05 15.32
CA TYR A 63 2.41 12.73 15.05
C TYR A 63 3.07 12.60 13.68
N SER A 64 2.68 13.45 12.72
CA SER A 64 3.34 13.51 11.41
C SER A 64 4.48 14.52 11.35
N ASP A 65 4.71 15.27 12.43
CA ASP A 65 5.72 16.32 12.51
C ASP A 65 6.92 15.86 13.34
N ASP A 66 6.78 15.78 14.68
CA ASP A 66 7.91 15.52 15.60
C ASP A 66 7.56 14.57 16.77
N GLN A 67 6.28 14.23 16.97
CA GLN A 67 5.86 13.40 18.11
C GLN A 67 5.53 11.97 17.70
N ILE A 68 5.71 11.01 18.61
CA ILE A 68 5.30 9.61 18.39
C ILE A 68 4.16 9.27 19.35
N GLY A 69 3.03 8.84 18.80
CA GLY A 69 1.86 8.40 19.57
C GLY A 69 1.84 6.88 19.79
N ILE A 70 1.53 6.45 21.01
CA ILE A 70 1.27 5.04 21.35
C ILE A 70 -0.20 4.95 21.79
N PHE A 71 -0.98 4.11 21.11
CA PHE A 71 -2.37 3.85 21.45
C PHE A 71 -2.52 2.47 22.09
N VAL A 72 -3.08 2.41 23.29
CA VAL A 72 -3.32 1.18 24.03
C VAL A 72 -4.82 1.03 24.28
N PRO A 73 -5.52 0.12 23.58
CA PRO A 73 -6.91 -0.17 23.88
C PRO A 73 -6.99 -0.92 25.22
N CYS A 74 -7.73 -0.37 26.19
CA CYS A 74 -7.90 -0.95 27.51
C CYS A 74 -9.32 -0.72 28.07
N PRO A 75 -9.80 -1.60 28.97
CA PRO A 75 -11.02 -1.36 29.72
C PRO A 75 -10.83 -0.22 30.76
N PRO A 76 -11.92 0.40 31.24
CA PRO A 76 -11.85 1.57 32.14
C PRO A 76 -11.07 1.31 33.43
N ASP A 77 -11.15 0.09 33.95
CA ASP A 77 -10.52 -0.31 35.22
C ASP A 77 -8.98 -0.30 35.13
N ASP A 78 -8.42 -0.56 33.95
CA ASP A 78 -6.98 -0.65 33.71
C ASP A 78 -6.36 0.70 33.31
N ALA A 79 -7.17 1.69 32.94
CA ALA A 79 -6.71 2.96 32.40
C ALA A 79 -5.76 3.72 33.34
N ALA A 80 -6.08 3.73 34.65
CA ALA A 80 -5.25 4.39 35.66
C ALA A 80 -3.87 3.71 35.84
N GLY A 81 -3.83 2.37 35.75
CA GLY A 81 -2.58 1.61 35.83
C GLY A 81 -1.69 1.85 34.62
N ILE A 82 -2.28 1.83 33.42
CA ILE A 82 -1.57 2.07 32.15
C ILE A 82 -1.05 3.51 32.09
N GLU A 83 -1.85 4.50 32.49
CA GLU A 83 -1.40 5.89 32.55
C GLU A 83 -0.17 6.05 33.45
N LYS A 84 -0.18 5.42 34.63
CA LYS A 84 0.96 5.45 35.54
C LYS A 84 2.22 4.87 34.90
N VAL A 85 2.12 3.71 34.26
CA VAL A 85 3.24 3.06 33.58
C VAL A 85 3.79 3.95 32.47
N LEU A 86 2.93 4.54 31.63
CA LEU A 86 3.36 5.42 30.55
C LEU A 86 4.12 6.64 31.07
N ARG A 87 3.63 7.25 32.16
CA ARG A 87 4.32 8.38 32.81
C ARG A 87 5.67 7.98 33.42
N GLU A 88 5.75 6.81 34.06
CA GLU A 88 7.01 6.31 34.64
C GLU A 88 8.08 6.02 33.58
N VAL A 89 7.67 5.55 32.39
CA VAL A 89 8.57 5.27 31.27
C VAL A 89 8.99 6.55 30.52
N GLY A 90 8.41 7.71 30.85
CA GLY A 90 8.83 9.01 30.34
C GLY A 90 7.97 9.57 29.21
N SER A 91 6.71 9.16 29.08
CA SER A 91 5.77 9.79 28.14
C SER A 91 5.60 11.29 28.44
N VAL A 92 5.85 12.13 27.44
CA VAL A 92 5.74 13.60 27.53
C VAL A 92 4.30 14.03 27.80
N GLU A 93 3.34 13.34 27.21
CA GLU A 93 1.91 13.61 27.34
C GLU A 93 1.13 12.29 27.36
N VAL A 94 0.11 12.18 28.23
CA VAL A 94 -0.81 11.03 28.26
C VAL A 94 -2.24 11.57 28.21
N ARG A 95 -3.03 11.06 27.26
CA ARG A 95 -4.42 11.45 27.02
C ARG A 95 -5.29 10.21 26.98
N HIS A 96 -6.51 10.34 27.51
CA HIS A 96 -7.55 9.35 27.34
C HIS A 96 -8.28 9.62 26.02
N ALA A 97 -8.26 8.65 25.10
CA ALA A 97 -9.06 8.74 23.88
C ALA A 97 -10.55 8.61 24.27
N ALA A 98 -11.36 9.55 23.81
CA ALA A 98 -12.80 9.60 24.07
C ALA A 98 -13.57 8.56 23.24
#